data_AF-J5JMR9-F1
#
_entry.id   AF-J5JMR9-F1
#
_cell.length_a   1.000
_cell.length_b   1.000
_cell.length_c   1.000
_cell.angle_alpha   90.00
_cell.angle_beta   90.00
_cell.angle_gamma   90.00
#
_symmetry.space_group_name_H-M   'P 1'
#
loop_
_entity.id
_entity.type
_entity.pdbx_description
1 polymer ?
#
loop_
_entity_poly.entity_id
_entity_poly.type
_entity_poly.pdbx_seq_one_letter_code
_entity_poly.pdbx_strand_id
1 'polypeptide(L)'
;MITSAINVVSTVPGLYATDKWGRRPLLLFGAIGMCISQFIVGMCGTFSTGQNPQDGSIYSTNDGGQKAAVAFVCIYIFFFASTWGPLAWVMTGEIFPLKTRAKSISITTASNWLLNWAIAYSTPYLVNWGPGSANLQSKIFFVWFGACFICIAFVYFFIYETKNLTLEEVDQLYQDVKFAPKSTSWRPTETWQQRASIAAQGEEKAQGENVENISKPTQLS
;
A
#
# COMPACT_ATOMS: atom_id res chain seq x y z
N MET A 1 6.31 23.39 -0.46
CA MET A 1 4.91 23.87 -0.60
C MET A 1 4.17 23.19 -1.74
N ILE A 2 4.65 23.24 -2.99
CA ILE A 2 3.98 22.60 -4.14
C ILE A 2 3.82 21.08 -3.94
N THR A 3 4.90 20.40 -3.54
CA THR A 3 4.91 18.95 -3.26
C THR A 3 3.91 18.54 -2.18
N SER A 4 3.80 19.33 -1.10
CA SER A 4 2.84 19.11 -0.01
C SER A 4 1.40 19.31 -0.47
N ALA A 5 1.13 20.35 -1.27
CA ALA A 5 -0.21 20.60 -1.82
C ALA A 5 -0.67 19.47 -2.74
N ILE A 6 0.22 19.00 -3.62
CA ILE A 6 -0.08 17.87 -4.52
C ILE A 6 -0.41 16.62 -3.72
N ASN A 7 0.36 16.34 -2.66
CA ASN A 7 0.12 15.18 -1.80
C ASN A 7 -1.32 15.22 -1.22
N VAL A 8 -1.71 16.33 -0.59
CA VAL A 8 -3.05 16.49 -0.02
C VAL A 8 -4.16 16.36 -1.07
N VAL A 9 -4.02 17.08 -2.19
CA VAL A 9 -5.03 17.09 -3.27
C VAL A 9 -5.17 15.72 -3.92
N SER A 10 -4.06 15.01 -4.14
CA SER A 10 -4.04 13.68 -4.78
C SER A 10 -4.59 12.56 -3.89
N THR A 11 -4.63 12.76 -2.58
CA THR A 11 -5.14 11.75 -1.65
C THR A 11 -6.66 11.59 -1.80
N VAL A 12 -7.40 12.68 -2.03
CA VAL A 12 -8.86 12.67 -2.20
C VAL A 12 -9.34 11.75 -3.34
N PRO A 13 -8.86 11.89 -4.59
CA PRO A 13 -9.24 10.97 -5.66
C PRO A 13 -8.68 9.55 -5.43
N GLY A 14 -7.55 9.41 -4.75
CA GLY A 14 -6.99 8.10 -4.37
C GLY A 14 -7.90 7.30 -3.44
N LEU A 15 -8.49 7.97 -2.44
CA LEU A 15 -9.48 7.37 -1.55
C LEU A 15 -10.72 6.89 -2.33
N TYR A 16 -11.25 7.72 -3.23
CA TYR A 16 -12.38 7.32 -4.09
C TYR A 16 -12.02 6.14 -5.01
N ALA A 17 -10.83 6.15 -5.61
CA ALA A 17 -10.36 5.08 -6.48
C ALA A 17 -10.17 3.75 -5.73
N THR A 18 -9.78 3.81 -4.46
CA THR A 18 -9.57 2.63 -3.59
C THR A 18 -10.84 1.81 -3.44
N ASP A 19 -11.97 2.47 -3.20
CA ASP A 19 -13.25 1.78 -3.03
C ASP A 19 -13.80 1.27 -4.36
N LYS A 20 -13.53 1.96 -5.47
CA LYS A 20 -14.09 1.60 -6.77
C LYS A 20 -13.28 0.54 -7.52
N TRP A 21 -11.94 0.62 -7.51
CA TRP A 21 -11.08 -0.27 -8.31
C TRP A 21 -10.50 -1.44 -7.51
N GLY A 22 -10.52 -1.38 -6.18
CA GLY A 22 -9.90 -2.40 -5.33
C GLY A 22 -8.43 -2.10 -5.04
N ARG A 23 -7.83 -2.90 -4.18
CA ARG A 23 -6.53 -2.56 -3.59
C ARG A 23 -5.37 -3.01 -4.46
N ARG A 24 -5.44 -4.22 -5.02
CA ARG A 24 -4.36 -4.81 -5.84
C ARG A 24 -4.10 -4.04 -7.14
N PRO A 25 -5.09 -3.74 -7.99
CA PRO A 25 -4.84 -3.01 -9.24
C PRO A 25 -4.40 -1.57 -8.98
N LEU A 26 -4.87 -0.95 -7.91
CA LEU A 26 -4.49 0.42 -7.55
C LEU A 26 -3.04 0.50 -7.06
N LEU A 27 -2.59 -0.48 -6.24
CA LEU A 27 -1.18 -0.61 -5.84
C LEU A 27 -0.26 -0.87 -7.05
N LEU A 28 -0.66 -1.73 -7.99
CA LEU A 28 0.11 -1.97 -9.21
C LEU A 28 0.20 -0.73 -10.10
N PHE A 29 -0.93 -0.06 -10.34
CA PHE A 29 -0.98 1.16 -11.13
C PHE A 29 -0.10 2.27 -10.54
N GLY A 30 -0.21 2.48 -9.22
CA GLY A 30 0.64 3.42 -8.50
C GLY A 30 2.12 3.06 -8.56
N ALA A 31 2.47 1.78 -8.40
CA ALA A 31 3.86 1.32 -8.45
C ALA A 31 4.48 1.53 -9.84
N ILE A 32 3.72 1.27 -10.91
CA ILE A 32 4.17 1.51 -12.29
C ILE A 32 4.36 3.01 -12.54
N GLY A 33 3.39 3.85 -12.12
CA GLY A 33 3.51 5.31 -12.25
C GLY A 33 4.73 5.86 -11.53
N MET A 34 4.94 5.44 -10.27
CA MET A 34 6.12 5.80 -9.49
C MET A 34 7.42 5.31 -10.14
N CYS A 35 7.44 4.07 -10.66
CA CYS A 35 8.61 3.50 -11.33
C CYS A 35 9.03 4.34 -12.55
N ILE A 36 8.08 4.68 -13.42
CA ILE A 36 8.34 5.50 -14.62
C ILE A 36 8.83 6.90 -14.21
N SER A 37 8.20 7.53 -13.21
CA SER A 37 8.65 8.83 -12.70
C SER A 37 10.08 8.78 -12.16
N GLN A 38 10.43 7.78 -11.35
CA GLN A 38 11.78 7.64 -10.79
C GLN A 38 12.84 7.43 -11.87
N PHE A 39 12.53 6.65 -12.90
CA PHE A 39 13.42 6.47 -14.05
C PHE A 39 13.70 7.79 -14.76
N ILE A 40 12.66 8.57 -15.05
CA ILE A 40 12.79 9.84 -15.75
C ILE A 40 13.54 10.86 -14.90
N VAL A 41 13.27 10.93 -13.58
CA VAL A 41 14.02 11.81 -12.67
C VAL A 41 15.50 11.44 -12.62
N GLY A 42 15.83 10.14 -12.54
CA GLY A 42 17.21 9.67 -12.58
C GLY A 42 17.93 10.02 -13.88
N MET A 43 17.26 9.84 -15.02
CA MET A 43 17.77 10.22 -16.34
C MET A 43 17.97 11.73 -16.46
N CYS A 44 16.91 12.52 -16.26
CA CYS A 44 16.97 13.98 -16.34
C CYS A 44 18.03 14.55 -15.40
N GLY A 45 18.09 14.07 -14.16
CA GLY A 45 19.10 14.52 -13.21
C GLY A 45 20.52 14.19 -13.67
N THR A 46 20.77 12.96 -14.13
CA THR A 46 22.11 12.52 -14.57
C THR A 46 22.60 13.24 -15.83
N PHE A 47 21.72 13.55 -16.79
CA PHE A 47 22.10 14.22 -18.03
C PHE A 47 22.06 15.75 -17.95
N SER A 48 21.39 16.31 -16.96
CA SER A 48 21.19 17.76 -16.82
C SER A 48 21.93 18.37 -15.65
N THR A 49 22.70 17.59 -14.89
CA THR A 49 23.62 18.08 -13.86
C THR A 49 25.05 17.69 -14.17
N GLY A 50 25.98 18.57 -13.83
CA GLY A 50 27.41 18.30 -13.76
C GLY A 50 27.93 18.64 -12.36
N GLN A 51 29.12 18.11 -12.05
CA GLN A 51 29.82 18.44 -10.82
C GLN A 51 31.18 19.04 -11.12
N ASN A 52 31.51 20.13 -10.45
CA ASN A 52 32.83 20.74 -10.51
C ASN A 52 33.83 19.90 -9.68
N PRO A 53 34.93 19.41 -10.29
CA PRO A 53 35.91 18.57 -9.59
C PRO A 53 36.65 19.26 -8.44
N GLN A 54 36.73 20.59 -8.45
CA GLN A 54 37.57 21.36 -7.52
C GLN A 54 36.87 21.69 -6.20
N ASP A 55 35.55 21.91 -6.22
CA ASP A 55 34.77 22.34 -5.05
C ASP A 55 33.54 21.44 -4.78
N GLY A 56 33.30 20.44 -5.64
CA GLY A 56 32.15 19.54 -5.53
C GLY A 56 30.82 20.21 -5.86
N SER A 57 30.80 21.46 -6.33
CA SER A 57 29.59 22.21 -6.62
C SER A 57 28.82 21.59 -7.79
N ILE A 58 27.50 21.47 -7.63
CA ILE A 58 26.60 20.92 -8.65
C ILE A 58 26.09 22.08 -9.50
N TYR A 59 26.24 21.97 -10.82
CA TYR A 59 25.72 22.94 -11.78
C TYR A 59 24.71 22.30 -12.74
N SER A 60 23.74 23.09 -13.18
CA SER A 60 22.77 22.71 -14.21
C SER A 60 23.40 22.88 -15.58
N THR A 61 23.44 21.83 -16.38
CA THR A 61 23.82 21.90 -17.81
C THR A 61 22.61 22.14 -18.70
N ASN A 62 21.41 21.80 -18.22
CA ASN A 62 20.16 21.92 -18.96
C ASN A 62 18.99 22.22 -18.01
N ASP A 63 18.58 23.48 -18.00
CA ASP A 63 17.47 23.94 -17.15
C ASP A 63 16.12 23.30 -17.52
N GLY A 64 15.93 22.95 -18.79
CA GLY A 64 14.74 22.22 -19.24
C GLY A 64 14.66 20.82 -18.61
N GLY A 65 15.79 20.12 -18.56
CA GLY A 65 15.90 18.81 -17.93
C GLY A 65 15.69 18.86 -16.40
N GLN A 66 16.19 19.91 -15.73
CA GLN A 66 15.92 20.12 -14.30
C GLN A 66 14.44 20.39 -14.02
N LYS A 67 13.81 21.26 -14.82
CA LYS A 67 12.36 21.52 -14.70
C LYS A 67 11.52 20.27 -14.93
N ALA A 68 11.90 19.45 -15.91
CA ALA A 68 11.27 18.16 -16.16
C ALA A 68 11.43 17.23 -14.95
N ALA A 69 12.64 17.10 -14.37
CA ALA A 69 12.86 16.29 -13.17
C ALA A 69 11.96 16.73 -12.01
N VAL A 70 11.83 18.03 -11.74
CA VAL A 70 10.93 18.55 -10.70
C VAL A 70 9.46 18.23 -10.98
N ALA A 71 9.02 18.34 -12.24
CA ALA A 71 7.66 17.96 -12.63
C ALA A 71 7.40 16.46 -12.41
N PHE A 72 8.35 15.59 -12.76
CA PHE A 72 8.23 14.15 -12.54
C PHE A 72 8.30 13.76 -11.06
N VAL A 73 9.02 14.49 -10.21
CA VAL A 73 8.93 14.33 -8.74
C VAL A 73 7.52 14.65 -8.24
N CYS A 74 6.87 15.68 -8.79
CA CYS A 74 5.48 16.02 -8.45
C CYS A 74 4.51 14.91 -8.88
N ILE A 75 4.71 14.35 -10.08
CA ILE A 75 3.92 13.22 -10.59
C ILE A 75 4.14 11.96 -9.74
N TYR A 76 5.39 11.69 -9.33
CA TYR A 76 5.70 10.62 -8.39
C TYR A 76 4.90 10.77 -7.09
N ILE A 77 4.88 11.97 -6.50
CA ILE A 77 4.14 12.25 -5.26
C ILE A 77 2.64 12.03 -5.47
N PHE A 78 2.08 12.45 -6.61
CA PHE A 78 0.69 12.22 -6.95
C PHE A 78 0.35 10.72 -6.96
N PHE A 79 1.15 9.89 -7.63
CA PHE A 79 0.94 8.44 -7.64
C PHE A 79 1.11 7.85 -6.24
N PHE A 80 2.16 8.23 -5.51
CA PHE A 80 2.42 7.74 -4.17
C PHE A 80 1.24 8.05 -3.22
N ALA A 81 0.82 9.31 -3.13
CA ALA A 81 -0.22 9.74 -2.21
C ALA A 81 -1.62 9.26 -2.59
N SER A 82 -1.90 9.04 -3.88
CA SER A 82 -3.18 8.46 -4.31
C SER A 82 -3.25 6.93 -4.15
N THR A 83 -2.12 6.24 -3.96
CA THR A 83 -2.07 4.77 -3.93
C THR A 83 -1.35 4.26 -2.68
N TRP A 84 -0.03 4.08 -2.74
CA TRP A 84 0.78 3.45 -1.71
C TRP A 84 0.73 4.16 -0.35
N GLY A 85 0.56 5.48 -0.33
CA GLY A 85 0.46 6.27 0.90
C GLY A 85 -0.64 5.76 1.83
N PRO A 86 -1.93 5.85 1.44
CA PRO A 86 -3.03 5.33 2.26
C PRO A 86 -3.17 3.81 2.19
N LEU A 87 -2.98 3.19 1.00
CA LEU A 87 -3.27 1.76 0.82
C LEU A 87 -2.33 0.85 1.60
N ALA A 88 -1.06 1.23 1.80
CA ALA A 88 -0.14 0.41 2.58
C ALA A 88 -0.68 0.19 4.00
N TRP A 89 -1.19 1.25 4.63
CA TRP A 89 -1.78 1.17 5.97
C TRP A 89 -3.10 0.39 5.98
N VAL A 90 -3.98 0.65 5.00
CA VAL A 90 -5.26 -0.08 4.87
C VAL A 90 -5.01 -1.59 4.71
N MET A 91 -4.14 -1.99 3.79
CA MET A 91 -3.81 -3.40 3.56
C MET A 91 -3.23 -4.06 4.80
N THR A 92 -2.33 -3.39 5.54
CA THR A 92 -1.82 -3.96 6.79
C THR A 92 -2.92 -4.18 7.83
N GLY A 93 -3.95 -3.33 7.85
CA GLY A 93 -5.13 -3.54 8.69
C GLY A 93 -6.02 -4.70 8.25
N GLU A 94 -6.14 -4.93 6.95
CA GLU A 94 -7.02 -5.95 6.36
C GLU A 94 -6.41 -7.35 6.38
N ILE A 95 -5.10 -7.49 6.15
CA ILE A 95 -4.42 -8.78 5.96
C ILE A 95 -4.24 -9.55 7.28
N PHE A 96 -4.08 -8.85 8.42
CA PHE A 96 -3.77 -9.54 9.67
C PHE A 96 -5.02 -10.14 10.35
N PRO A 97 -4.95 -11.42 10.78
CA PRO A 97 -6.02 -12.06 11.54
C PRO A 97 -6.32 -11.31 12.83
N LEU A 98 -7.61 -11.25 13.20
CA LEU A 98 -8.08 -10.49 14.37
C LEU A 98 -7.31 -10.80 15.67
N LYS A 99 -6.96 -12.08 15.89
CA LYS A 99 -6.28 -12.54 17.12
C LYS A 99 -4.86 -11.99 17.28
N THR A 100 -4.13 -11.77 16.19
CA THR A 100 -2.72 -11.33 16.21
C THR A 100 -2.52 -9.91 15.67
N ARG A 101 -3.59 -9.29 15.16
CA ARG A 101 -3.56 -8.00 14.48
C ARG A 101 -2.77 -6.92 15.22
N ALA A 102 -3.05 -6.72 16.52
CA ALA A 102 -2.37 -5.67 17.29
C ALA A 102 -0.84 -5.86 17.32
N LYS A 103 -0.37 -7.10 17.50
CA LYS A 103 1.06 -7.44 17.50
C LYS A 103 1.67 -7.31 16.09
N SER A 104 0.95 -7.75 15.06
CA SER A 104 1.43 -7.66 13.68
C SER A 104 1.53 -6.22 13.21
N ILE A 105 0.55 -5.37 13.54
CA ILE A 105 0.57 -3.93 13.24
C ILE A 105 1.72 -3.25 13.99
N SER A 106 1.98 -3.57 15.25
CA SER A 106 3.08 -2.95 15.99
C SER A 106 4.44 -3.27 15.38
N ILE A 107 4.68 -4.52 14.97
CA ILE A 107 5.91 -4.93 14.25
C ILE A 107 6.01 -4.22 12.89
N THR A 108 4.90 -4.12 12.16
CA THR A 108 4.83 -3.42 10.86
C THR A 108 5.23 -1.95 11.01
N THR A 109 4.63 -1.26 11.97
CA THR A 109 4.91 0.15 12.26
C THR A 109 6.35 0.35 12.73
N ALA A 110 6.85 -0.51 13.63
CA ALA A 110 8.25 -0.45 14.08
C ALA A 110 9.23 -0.64 12.92
N SER A 111 8.95 -1.60 12.02
CA SER A 111 9.76 -1.86 10.83
C SER A 111 9.72 -0.67 9.86
N ASN A 112 8.56 -0.04 9.67
CA ASN A 112 8.42 1.15 8.85
C ASN A 112 9.30 2.30 9.36
N TRP A 113 9.23 2.61 10.66
CA TRP A 113 10.04 3.68 11.25
C TRP A 113 11.54 3.37 11.24
N LEU A 114 11.92 2.11 11.46
CA LEU A 114 13.31 1.69 11.37
C LEU A 114 13.88 1.86 9.96
N LEU A 115 13.13 1.46 8.93
CA LEU A 115 13.54 1.64 7.53
C LEU A 115 13.57 3.12 7.14
N ASN A 116 12.61 3.93 7.61
CA ASN A 116 12.65 5.38 7.40
C ASN A 116 13.90 6.00 8.02
N TRP A 117 14.27 5.59 9.23
CA TRP A 117 15.51 6.03 9.88
C TRP A 117 16.74 5.60 9.07
N ALA A 118 16.80 4.33 8.64
CA ALA A 118 17.93 3.81 7.87
C ALA A 118 18.11 4.56 6.54
N ILE A 119 17.01 4.86 5.83
CA ILE A 119 17.04 5.65 4.58
C ILE A 119 17.47 7.09 4.87
N ALA A 120 16.90 7.74 5.88
CA ALA A 120 17.24 9.11 6.24
C ALA A 120 18.71 9.25 6.68
N TYR A 121 19.24 8.25 7.39
CA TYR A 121 20.63 8.20 7.83
C TYR A 121 21.60 7.92 6.66
N SER A 122 21.27 6.98 5.77
CA SER A 122 22.16 6.56 4.67
C SER A 122 22.15 7.49 3.45
N THR A 123 21.01 8.13 3.15
CA THR A 123 20.86 8.97 1.95
C THR A 123 21.90 10.10 1.84
N PRO A 124 22.23 10.85 2.91
CA PRO A 124 23.30 11.84 2.85
C PRO A 124 24.66 11.26 2.42
N TYR A 125 25.04 10.10 2.94
CA TYR A 125 26.30 9.43 2.57
C TYR A 125 26.29 8.91 1.12
N LEU A 126 25.12 8.57 0.58
CA LEU A 126 24.98 8.14 -0.79
C LEU A 126 25.01 9.30 -1.79
N VAL A 127 24.41 10.44 -1.43
CA VAL A 127 24.23 11.58 -2.35
C VAL A 127 25.38 12.57 -2.29
N ASN A 128 25.95 12.81 -1.10
CA ASN A 128 26.91 13.89 -0.89
C ASN A 128 28.28 13.59 -1.50
N TRP A 129 29.02 14.67 -1.74
CA TRP A 129 30.40 14.65 -2.18
C TRP A 129 31.35 14.74 -0.99
N GLY A 130 32.37 13.87 -0.95
CA GLY A 130 33.40 13.88 0.08
C GLY A 130 33.99 12.50 0.38
N PRO A 131 35.09 12.42 1.15
CA PRO A 131 35.72 11.14 1.53
C PRO A 131 34.72 10.26 2.29
N GLY A 132 34.53 9.02 1.83
CA GLY A 132 33.57 8.07 2.43
C GLY A 132 32.12 8.24 1.96
N SER A 133 31.84 9.16 1.02
CA SER A 133 30.53 9.30 0.39
C SER A 133 30.54 8.75 -1.03
N ALA A 134 29.42 8.16 -1.46
CA ALA A 134 29.34 7.46 -2.74
C ALA A 134 29.04 8.40 -3.93
N ASN A 135 28.75 9.69 -3.67
CA ASN A 135 28.56 10.75 -4.66
C ASN A 135 27.63 10.34 -5.82
N LEU A 136 26.54 9.64 -5.52
CA LEU A 136 25.58 9.19 -6.53
C LEU A 136 24.78 10.36 -7.09
N GLN A 137 24.62 11.47 -6.35
CA GLN A 137 23.79 12.60 -6.76
C GLN A 137 22.40 12.13 -7.24
N SER A 138 21.98 12.51 -8.45
CA SER A 138 20.72 12.08 -9.06
C SER A 138 20.67 10.58 -9.41
N LYS A 139 21.81 9.86 -9.45
CA LYS A 139 21.84 8.42 -9.74
C LYS A 139 21.17 7.58 -8.65
N ILE A 140 20.99 8.13 -7.44
CA ILE A 140 20.24 7.47 -6.37
C ILE A 140 18.80 7.14 -6.81
N PHE A 141 18.22 7.91 -7.73
CA PHE A 141 16.89 7.64 -8.29
C PHE A 141 16.82 6.35 -9.12
N PHE A 142 17.94 5.84 -9.65
CA PHE A 142 17.97 4.50 -10.25
C PHE A 142 17.87 3.38 -9.20
N VAL A 143 18.38 3.61 -7.98
CA VAL A 143 18.20 2.67 -6.86
C VAL A 143 16.73 2.64 -6.44
N TRP A 144 16.09 3.81 -6.33
CA TRP A 144 14.66 3.92 -6.03
C TRP A 144 13.79 3.31 -7.13
N PHE A 145 14.17 3.47 -8.39
CA PHE A 145 13.55 2.79 -9.53
C PHE A 145 13.62 1.26 -9.40
N GLY A 146 14.79 0.71 -9.04
CA GLY A 146 14.94 -0.72 -8.75
C GLY A 146 14.05 -1.17 -7.58
N ALA A 147 13.95 -0.37 -6.52
CA ALA A 147 13.04 -0.64 -5.41
C ALA A 147 11.57 -0.63 -5.85
N CYS A 148 11.16 0.26 -6.75
CA CYS A 148 9.81 0.24 -7.32
C CYS A 148 9.52 -1.06 -8.10
N PHE A 149 10.49 -1.63 -8.80
CA PHE A 149 10.34 -2.95 -9.44
C PHE A 149 10.09 -4.06 -8.43
N ILE A 150 10.82 -4.04 -7.31
CA ILE A 150 10.61 -4.99 -6.21
C ILE A 150 9.19 -4.81 -5.63
N CYS A 151 8.72 -3.57 -5.47
CA CYS A 151 7.35 -3.29 -5.06
C CYS A 151 6.31 -3.84 -6.05
N ILE A 152 6.50 -3.68 -7.36
CA ILE A 152 5.61 -4.23 -8.40
C ILE A 152 5.57 -5.76 -8.29
N ALA A 153 6.73 -6.41 -8.20
CA ALA A 153 6.82 -7.86 -8.05
C ALA A 153 6.13 -8.32 -6.76
N PHE A 154 6.38 -7.62 -5.64
CA PHE A 154 5.76 -7.93 -4.36
C PHE A 154 4.24 -7.86 -4.43
N VAL A 155 3.67 -6.79 -5.00
CA VAL A 155 2.22 -6.66 -5.16
C VAL A 155 1.65 -7.73 -6.10
N TYR A 156 2.37 -8.04 -7.18
CA TYR A 156 1.90 -9.03 -8.13
C TYR A 156 1.80 -10.44 -7.53
N PHE A 157 2.81 -10.85 -6.76
CA PHE A 157 2.93 -12.21 -6.22
C PHE A 157 2.34 -12.42 -4.82
N PHE A 158 2.34 -11.40 -3.96
CA PHE A 158 2.02 -11.56 -2.54
C PHE A 158 0.77 -10.80 -2.07
N ILE A 159 0.27 -9.83 -2.83
CA ILE A 159 -0.91 -9.06 -2.43
C ILE A 159 -2.20 -9.66 -3.00
N TYR A 160 -3.09 -10.05 -2.09
CA TYR A 160 -4.42 -10.55 -2.37
C TYR A 160 -5.41 -9.38 -2.52
N GLU A 161 -6.42 -9.55 -3.36
CA GLU A 161 -7.51 -8.58 -3.47
C GLU A 161 -8.50 -8.76 -2.31
N THR A 162 -8.65 -7.72 -1.49
CA THR A 162 -9.47 -7.70 -0.27
C THR A 162 -10.73 -6.85 -0.44
N LYS A 163 -10.96 -6.26 -1.62
CA LYS A 163 -12.13 -5.40 -1.87
C LYS A 163 -13.44 -6.11 -1.56
N ASN A 164 -14.31 -5.41 -0.81
CA ASN A 164 -15.66 -5.84 -0.44
C ASN A 164 -15.72 -7.14 0.39
N LEU A 165 -14.63 -7.53 1.04
CA LEU A 165 -14.60 -8.68 1.94
C LEU A 165 -14.60 -8.21 3.39
N THR A 166 -15.30 -8.94 4.26
CA THR A 166 -15.13 -8.77 5.71
C THR A 166 -13.79 -9.34 6.16
N LEU A 167 -13.36 -9.00 7.37
CA LEU A 167 -12.08 -9.45 7.90
C LEU A 167 -12.03 -10.98 8.06
N GLU A 168 -13.16 -11.61 8.36
CA GLU A 168 -13.33 -13.05 8.45
C GLU A 168 -13.28 -13.71 7.06
N GLU A 169 -13.89 -13.07 6.05
CA GLU A 169 -13.82 -13.53 4.66
C GLU A 169 -12.41 -13.40 4.08
N VAL A 170 -11.65 -12.38 4.49
CA VAL A 170 -10.22 -12.27 4.15
C VAL A 170 -9.43 -13.43 4.77
N ASP A 171 -9.67 -13.78 6.03
CA ASP A 171 -9.00 -14.94 6.65
C ASP A 171 -9.31 -16.25 5.88
N GLN A 172 -10.56 -16.42 5.44
CA GLN A 172 -10.95 -17.55 4.60
C GLN A 172 -10.28 -17.52 3.21
N LEU A 173 -10.19 -16.36 2.57
CA LEU A 173 -9.49 -16.18 1.30
C LEU A 173 -8.03 -16.64 1.38
N TYR A 174 -7.32 -16.29 2.46
CA TYR A 174 -5.93 -16.69 2.68
C TYR A 174 -5.76 -18.20 2.91
N GLN A 175 -6.80 -18.89 3.41
CA GLN A 175 -6.80 -20.35 3.58
C GLN A 175 -7.10 -21.08 2.25
N ASP A 176 -8.04 -20.55 1.47
CA ASP A 176 -8.53 -21.18 0.24
C ASP A 176 -7.60 -20.95 -0.96
N VAL A 177 -6.98 -19.77 -1.05
CA VAL A 177 -6.21 -19.35 -2.21
C VAL A 177 -4.72 -19.35 -1.89
N LYS A 178 -3.98 -20.27 -2.52
CA LYS A 178 -2.52 -20.40 -2.36
C LYS A 178 -1.70 -19.36 -3.13
N PHE A 179 -2.29 -18.72 -4.15
CA PHE A 179 -1.60 -17.79 -5.05
C PHE A 179 -2.34 -16.46 -5.16
N ALA A 180 -1.67 -15.36 -4.81
CA ALA A 180 -2.26 -14.03 -4.76
C ALA A 180 -2.95 -13.58 -6.08
N PRO A 181 -2.44 -13.88 -7.30
CA PRO A 181 -3.13 -13.50 -8.52
C PRO A 181 -4.54 -14.09 -8.68
N LYS A 182 -4.78 -15.29 -8.13
CA LYS A 182 -6.06 -16.00 -8.20
C LYS A 182 -7.10 -15.48 -7.20
N SER A 183 -6.70 -14.60 -6.28
CA SER A 183 -7.62 -13.99 -5.30
C SER A 183 -8.70 -13.12 -5.95
N THR A 184 -8.41 -12.52 -7.11
CA THR A 184 -9.34 -11.62 -7.82
C THR A 184 -10.66 -12.30 -8.24
N SER A 185 -10.62 -13.59 -8.54
CA SER A 185 -11.80 -14.40 -8.90
C SER A 185 -12.45 -15.10 -7.72
N TRP A 186 -11.84 -15.08 -6.53
CA TRP A 186 -12.38 -15.78 -5.36
C TRP A 186 -13.61 -15.07 -4.83
N ARG A 187 -14.56 -15.85 -4.32
CA ARG A 187 -15.79 -15.39 -3.68
C ARG A 187 -16.04 -16.23 -2.43
N PRO A 188 -16.55 -15.64 -1.34
CA PRO A 188 -16.83 -16.40 -0.13
C PRO A 188 -17.90 -17.47 -0.39
N THR A 189 -17.73 -18.63 0.23
CA THR A 189 -18.67 -19.77 0.12
C THR A 189 -20.02 -19.45 0.77
N GLU A 190 -20.00 -18.64 1.84
CA GLU A 190 -21.21 -18.08 2.47
C GLU A 190 -21.05 -16.57 2.60
N THR A 191 -21.95 -15.83 1.96
CA THR A 191 -21.95 -14.36 1.98
C THR A 191 -22.40 -13.87 3.37
N TRP A 192 -21.91 -12.73 3.85
CA TRP A 192 -22.36 -12.12 5.11
C TRP A 192 -23.89 -12.06 5.25
N GLN A 193 -24.63 -11.79 4.17
CA GLN A 193 -26.11 -11.82 4.15
C GLN A 193 -26.68 -13.20 4.47
N GLN A 194 -26.04 -14.28 4.00
CA GLN A 194 -26.44 -15.65 4.30
C GLN A 194 -26.18 -15.95 5.78
N ARG A 195 -25.02 -15.57 6.34
CA ARG A 195 -24.73 -15.74 7.77
C ARG A 195 -25.66 -14.94 8.67
N ALA A 196 -25.96 -13.69 8.30
CA ALA A 196 -26.93 -12.86 9.02
C ALA A 196 -28.35 -13.44 8.95
N SER A 197 -28.75 -13.99 7.79
CA SER A 197 -30.05 -14.66 7.64
C SER A 197 -30.14 -15.96 8.43
N ILE A 198 -29.06 -16.75 8.49
CA ILE A 198 -28.99 -18.00 9.27
C ILE A 198 -29.04 -17.67 10.77
N ALA A 199 -28.34 -16.63 11.21
CA ALA A 199 -28.39 -16.16 12.59
C ALA A 199 -29.81 -15.70 12.98
N ALA A 200 -30.45 -14.88 12.14
CA ALA A 200 -31.82 -14.43 12.37
C ALA A 200 -32.83 -15.60 12.40
N GLN A 201 -32.69 -16.58 11.51
CA GLN A 201 -33.53 -17.80 11.52
C GLN A 201 -33.30 -18.67 12.77
N GLY A 202 -32.06 -18.70 13.28
CA GLY A 202 -31.73 -19.39 14.53
C GLY A 202 -32.38 -18.72 15.75
N GLU A 203 -32.37 -17.39 15.81
CA GLU A 203 -33.05 -16.62 16.86
C GLU A 203 -34.57 -16.80 16.83
N GLU A 204 -35.20 -16.76 15.65
CA GLU A 204 -36.64 -17.04 15.49
C GLU A 204 -37.03 -18.45 15.96
N LYS A 205 -36.23 -19.47 15.61
CA LYS A 205 -36.47 -20.85 16.07
C LYS A 205 -36.32 -20.98 17.58
N ALA A 206 -35.29 -20.38 18.18
CA ALA A 206 -35.08 -20.41 19.62
C ALA A 206 -36.18 -19.66 20.40
N GLN A 207 -36.73 -18.59 19.82
CA GLN A 207 -37.90 -17.89 20.38
C GLN A 207 -39.16 -18.76 20.26
N GLY A 208 -39.39 -19.40 19.10
CA GLY A 208 -40.50 -20.32 18.89
C GLY A 208 -40.48 -21.51 19.85
N GLU A 209 -39.34 -22.17 20.02
CA GLU A 209 -39.18 -23.29 20.96
C GLU A 209 -39.37 -22.88 22.43
N ASN A 210 -38.93 -21.69 22.82
CA ASN A 210 -39.17 -21.17 24.16
C ASN A 210 -40.66 -20.90 24.42
N VAL A 211 -41.37 -20.30 23.46
CA VAL A 211 -42.82 -20.07 23.57
C VAL A 211 -43.58 -21.39 23.62
N GLU A 212 -43.18 -22.38 22.82
CA GLU A 212 -43.80 -23.70 22.80
C GLU A 212 -43.55 -24.46 24.12
N ASN A 213 -42.35 -24.39 24.70
CA ASN A 213 -42.03 -24.97 26.01
C ASN A 213 -42.75 -24.29 27.18
N ILE A 214 -43.00 -22.98 27.12
CA ILE A 214 -43.79 -22.26 28.15
C ILE A 214 -45.29 -22.62 28.03
N SER A 215 -45.76 -22.93 26.82
CA SER A 215 -47.17 -23.27 26.57
C SER A 215 -47.55 -24.71 26.91
N LYS A 216 -46.57 -25.61 27.08
CA LYS A 216 -46.82 -26.99 27.53
C LYS A 216 -46.96 -26.99 29.05
N PRO A 217 -48.15 -27.29 29.62
CA PRO A 217 -48.30 -27.37 31.06
C PRO A 217 -47.39 -28.47 31.59
N THR A 218 -46.49 -28.10 32.50
CA THR A 218 -45.67 -29.04 33.28
C THR A 218 -46.60 -30.03 33.96
N GLN A 219 -46.73 -31.23 33.38
CA GLN A 219 -47.42 -32.35 34.00
C GLN A 219 -46.52 -32.83 35.15
N LEU A 220 -46.70 -32.22 36.32
CA LEU A 220 -46.12 -32.68 37.58
C LEU A 220 -46.79 -34.03 37.90
N SER A 221 -46.04 -35.12 37.68
CA SER A 221 -46.37 -36.47 38.14
C SER A 221 -46.05 -36.63 39.62
#